data_AF-A0A0B5AYM6-F1
#
_entry.id   AF-A0A0B5AYM6-F1
#
_cell.length_a   1.000
_cell.length_b   1.000
_cell.length_c   1.000
_cell.angle_alpha   90.00
_cell.angle_beta   90.00
_cell.angle_gamma   90.00
#
_symmetry.space_group_name_H-M   'P 1'
#
loop_
_entity.id
_entity.type
_entity.pdbx_description
1 polymer ?
#
loop_
_entity_poly.entity_id
_entity_poly.type
_entity_poly.pdbx_seq_one_letter_code
_entity_poly.pdbx_strand_id
1 'polypeptide(L)'
;MNARRKKTPPFPIGDVTHEQHRKLFFYMFNRIANHDSSIRVELDDKDMSYAKDFAKRIVKEKMKEKVHQFDGNNEIPRWVVGVLGEVALGKYLGVKIHDDSIGDTKEFTVPDLFDPLGLMCGVKTFRIGNFPLTNRIRKKNGFSTQSYPQIFISIDIYNQCAFIHGLASVVTLLKNEADLTNNRFVKDKTALKRKTAFTHLSALEPFADLSSLKELVNGRTHTHKMVN
;
A
#
# COMPACT_ATOMS: atom_id res chain seq x y z
N MET A 1 34.79 10.93 19.79
CA MET A 1 33.87 10.90 18.62
C MET A 1 33.48 9.45 18.35
N ASN A 2 32.35 8.97 18.89
CA ASN A 2 31.92 7.59 18.66
C ASN A 2 31.15 7.50 17.35
N ALA A 3 31.79 6.91 16.32
CA ALA A 3 31.12 6.51 15.10
C ALA A 3 29.98 5.55 15.45
N ARG A 4 28.73 6.03 15.36
CA ARG A 4 27.54 5.19 15.41
C ARG A 4 27.64 4.20 14.25
N ARG A 5 28.15 2.99 14.51
CA ARG A 5 27.96 1.84 13.63
C ARG A 5 26.46 1.73 13.39
N LYS A 6 25.99 2.05 12.18
CA LYS A 6 24.65 1.67 11.72
C LYS A 6 24.65 0.14 11.77
N LYS A 7 24.13 -0.45 12.86
CA LYS A 7 23.94 -1.89 12.95
C LYS A 7 23.00 -2.26 11.81
N THR A 8 23.56 -2.84 10.76
CA THR A 8 22.78 -3.50 9.71
C THR A 8 21.86 -4.47 10.43
N PRO A 9 20.53 -4.46 10.15
CA PRO A 9 19.63 -5.39 10.81
C PRO A 9 20.14 -6.82 10.58
N PRO A 10 19.99 -7.73 11.55
CA PRO A 10 20.36 -9.13 11.35
C PRO A 10 19.31 -9.74 10.43
N PHE A 11 19.46 -9.50 9.12
CA PHE A 11 18.62 -10.11 8.11
C PHE A 11 19.14 -11.53 7.91
N PRO A 12 18.35 -12.58 8.23
CA PRO A 12 18.75 -13.94 7.93
C PRO A 12 18.97 -14.11 6.42
N ILE A 13 19.96 -14.93 6.08
CA ILE A 13 20.23 -15.39 4.72
C ILE A 13 19.31 -16.59 4.48
N GLY A 14 18.36 -16.48 3.53
CA GLY A 14 17.42 -17.56 3.19
C GLY A 14 15.95 -17.22 3.41
N ASP A 15 15.08 -18.22 3.25
CA ASP A 15 13.64 -18.10 3.49
C ASP A 15 13.39 -17.79 4.98
N VAL A 16 12.56 -16.78 5.25
CA VAL A 16 12.20 -16.36 6.62
C VAL A 16 10.97 -17.11 7.11
N THR A 17 11.01 -17.61 8.34
CA THR A 17 9.83 -18.18 8.99
C THR A 17 8.74 -17.11 9.18
N HIS A 18 7.48 -17.53 9.39
CA HIS A 18 6.38 -16.61 9.69
C HIS A 18 6.67 -15.69 10.88
N GLU A 19 7.31 -16.23 11.93
CA GLU A 19 7.68 -15.47 13.12
C GLU A 19 8.80 -14.46 12.81
N GLN A 20 9.84 -14.87 12.08
CA GLN A 20 10.92 -13.98 11.65
C GLN A 20 10.40 -12.87 10.74
N HIS A 21 9.50 -13.18 9.82
CA HIS A 21 8.84 -12.21 8.95
C HIS A 21 8.11 -11.13 9.75
N ARG A 22 7.32 -11.54 10.75
CA ARG A 22 6.62 -10.62 11.65
C ARG A 22 7.58 -9.77 12.48
N LYS A 23 8.62 -10.38 13.07
CA LYS A 23 9.66 -9.65 13.84
C LYS A 23 10.38 -8.61 12.99
N LEU A 24 10.76 -8.97 11.76
CA LEU A 24 11.42 -8.06 10.82
C LEU A 24 10.48 -6.94 10.39
N PHE A 25 9.20 -7.25 10.14
CA PHE A 25 8.19 -6.22 9.89
C PHE A 25 8.15 -5.24 11.06
N PHE A 26 7.97 -5.68 12.30
CA PHE A 26 7.89 -4.77 13.44
C PHE A 26 9.19 -4.03 13.71
N TYR A 27 10.35 -4.65 13.46
CA TYR A 27 11.63 -3.95 13.54
C TYR A 27 11.71 -2.78 12.55
N MET A 28 11.24 -2.97 11.32
CA MET A 28 11.21 -1.92 10.30
C MET A 28 10.10 -0.89 10.55
N PHE A 29 8.89 -1.39 10.86
CA PHE A 29 7.71 -0.59 11.16
C PHE A 29 7.94 0.29 12.39
N ASN A 30 8.40 -0.25 13.52
CA ASN A 30 8.64 0.55 14.73
C ASN A 30 9.72 1.61 14.52
N ARG A 31 10.68 1.40 13.61
CA ARG A 31 11.66 2.45 13.30
C ARG A 31 11.07 3.63 12.52
N ILE A 32 9.90 3.46 11.92
CA ILE A 32 9.30 4.40 10.96
C ILE A 32 7.99 4.95 11.50
N ALA A 33 7.13 4.09 12.05
CA ALA A 33 5.91 4.43 12.77
C ALA A 33 6.18 5.14 14.11
N ASN A 34 7.26 4.81 14.84
CA ASN A 34 7.61 5.51 16.10
C ASN A 34 8.43 6.78 15.88
N HIS A 35 8.51 7.31 14.65
CA HIS A 35 9.31 8.51 14.34
C HIS A 35 8.44 9.73 14.00
N ASP A 36 7.25 9.83 14.60
CA ASP A 36 6.29 10.96 14.52
C ASP A 36 5.78 11.33 13.12
N SER A 37 6.14 10.56 12.08
CA SER A 37 5.79 10.91 10.69
C SER A 37 4.52 10.26 10.17
N SER A 38 3.94 9.30 10.91
CA SER A 38 2.71 8.61 10.51
C SER A 38 1.49 9.20 11.19
N ILE A 39 0.43 9.37 10.42
CA ILE A 39 -0.80 9.99 10.89
C ILE A 39 -1.76 8.90 11.32
N ARG A 40 -2.14 8.91 12.60
CA ARG A 40 -3.12 7.96 13.14
C ARG A 40 -4.54 8.47 12.87
N VAL A 41 -5.37 7.61 12.30
CA VAL A 41 -6.80 7.85 12.07
C VAL A 41 -7.60 6.78 12.79
N GLU A 42 -8.49 7.19 13.70
CA GLU A 42 -9.40 6.26 14.37
C GLU A 42 -10.50 5.81 13.39
N LEU A 43 -10.78 4.51 13.41
CA LEU A 43 -11.87 3.87 12.69
C LEU A 43 -12.93 3.50 13.72
N ASP A 44 -14.17 3.89 13.50
CA ASP A 44 -15.25 3.54 14.41
C ASP A 44 -15.93 2.23 13.99
N ASP A 45 -16.85 1.73 14.82
CA ASP A 45 -17.59 0.51 14.51
C ASP A 45 -18.41 0.61 13.21
N LYS A 46 -18.81 1.82 12.79
CA LYS A 46 -19.52 2.04 11.52
C LYS A 46 -18.57 1.86 10.35
N ASP A 47 -17.36 2.40 10.40
CA ASP A 47 -16.31 2.18 9.40
C ASP A 47 -16.00 0.68 9.26
N MET A 48 -15.89 -0.01 10.39
CA MET A 48 -15.61 -1.44 10.44
C MET A 48 -16.75 -2.28 9.87
N SER A 49 -18.00 -1.93 10.17
CA SER A 49 -19.17 -2.62 9.60
C SER A 49 -19.28 -2.37 8.10
N TYR A 50 -19.15 -1.11 7.69
CA TYR A 50 -19.18 -0.69 6.29
C TYR A 50 -18.17 -1.47 5.46
N ALA A 51 -16.90 -1.52 5.88
CA ALA A 51 -15.86 -2.25 5.15
C ALA A 51 -16.14 -3.75 5.05
N LYS A 52 -16.69 -4.37 6.12
CA LYS A 52 -17.06 -5.79 6.13
C LYS A 52 -18.21 -6.06 5.16
N ASP A 53 -19.24 -5.22 5.16
CA ASP A 53 -20.42 -5.45 4.34
C ASP A 53 -20.14 -5.17 2.87
N PHE A 54 -19.33 -4.15 2.57
CA PHE A 54 -18.83 -3.92 1.22
C PHE A 54 -17.96 -5.07 0.71
N ALA A 55 -17.01 -5.56 1.52
CA ALA A 55 -16.17 -6.70 1.16
C ALA A 55 -16.98 -7.97 0.85
N LYS A 56 -18.03 -8.25 1.64
CA LYS A 56 -18.95 -9.37 1.37
C LYS A 56 -19.68 -9.20 0.03
N ARG A 57 -20.14 -7.98 -0.28
CA ARG A 57 -20.79 -7.68 -1.56
C ARG A 57 -19.85 -7.90 -2.74
N ILE A 58 -18.62 -7.39 -2.66
CA ILE A 58 -17.60 -7.60 -3.71
C ILE A 58 -17.32 -9.08 -3.92
N VAL A 59 -17.03 -9.82 -2.84
CA VAL A 59 -16.68 -11.25 -2.97
C VAL A 59 -17.86 -12.04 -3.52
N LYS A 60 -19.10 -11.72 -3.14
CA LYS A 60 -20.30 -12.34 -3.71
C LYS A 60 -20.42 -12.11 -5.22
N GLU A 61 -20.10 -10.91 -5.70
CA GLU A 61 -20.09 -10.62 -7.14
C GLU A 61 -18.93 -11.31 -7.85
N LYS A 62 -17.71 -11.25 -7.29
CA LYS A 62 -16.53 -11.91 -7.87
C LYS A 62 -16.64 -13.43 -7.90
N MET A 63 -17.32 -14.07 -6.95
CA MET A 63 -17.59 -15.52 -6.98
C MET A 63 -18.42 -15.96 -8.19
N LYS A 64 -19.11 -15.04 -8.88
CA LYS A 64 -19.78 -15.34 -10.16
C LYS A 64 -18.78 -15.50 -11.31
N GLU A 65 -17.56 -14.97 -11.17
CA GLU A 65 -16.47 -15.14 -12.13
C GLU A 65 -15.76 -16.49 -11.90
N LYS A 66 -15.57 -17.29 -12.97
CA LYS A 66 -14.96 -18.64 -12.90
C LYS A 66 -13.60 -18.69 -12.19
N VAL A 67 -12.84 -17.59 -12.20
CA VAL A 67 -11.47 -17.53 -11.66
C VAL A 67 -11.42 -17.38 -10.13
N HIS A 68 -12.52 -16.90 -9.51
CA HIS A 68 -12.56 -16.56 -8.08
C HIS A 68 -13.33 -17.58 -7.21
N GLN A 69 -13.87 -18.65 -7.80
CA GLN A 69 -14.69 -19.65 -7.08
C GLN A 69 -13.94 -20.43 -5.99
N PHE A 70 -12.60 -20.43 -5.98
CA PHE A 70 -11.79 -21.25 -5.08
C PHE A 70 -11.07 -20.50 -3.94
N ASP A 71 -11.03 -19.15 -3.94
CA ASP A 71 -10.19 -18.36 -2.99
C ASP A 71 -10.98 -17.38 -2.07
N GLY A 72 -12.32 -17.48 -2.05
CA GLY A 72 -13.20 -16.47 -1.44
C GLY A 72 -12.96 -16.17 0.05
N ASN A 73 -12.56 -17.15 0.86
CA ASN A 73 -12.38 -16.97 2.31
C ASN A 73 -11.17 -16.08 2.67
N ASN A 74 -10.13 -16.06 1.83
CA ASN A 74 -8.97 -15.19 2.04
C ASN A 74 -9.11 -13.83 1.35
N GLU A 75 -10.12 -13.65 0.49
CA GLU A 75 -10.38 -12.38 -0.20
C GLU A 75 -11.09 -11.37 0.70
N ILE A 76 -12.09 -11.79 1.50
CA ILE A 76 -12.83 -10.87 2.37
C ILE A 76 -11.89 -10.05 3.29
N PRO A 77 -10.93 -10.66 4.01
CA PRO A 77 -10.02 -9.88 4.86
C PRO A 77 -9.12 -8.92 4.09
N ARG A 78 -8.81 -9.21 2.82
CA ARG A 78 -8.01 -8.32 1.96
C ARG A 78 -8.84 -7.12 1.50
N TRP A 79 -10.09 -7.35 1.10
CA TRP A 79 -11.03 -6.30 0.75
C TRP A 79 -11.33 -5.39 1.93
N VAL A 80 -11.62 -5.94 3.11
CA VAL A 80 -11.82 -5.15 4.34
C VAL A 80 -10.63 -4.24 4.60
N VAL A 81 -9.40 -4.76 4.52
CA VAL A 81 -8.19 -3.95 4.72
C VAL A 81 -8.08 -2.85 3.66
N GLY A 82 -8.33 -3.15 2.39
CA GLY A 82 -8.31 -2.15 1.30
C GLY A 82 -9.27 -1.00 1.56
N VAL A 83 -10.54 -1.33 1.78
CA VAL A 83 -11.64 -0.38 2.02
C VAL A 83 -11.35 0.51 3.23
N LEU A 84 -10.89 -0.08 4.35
CA LEU A 84 -10.55 0.70 5.55
C LEU A 84 -9.42 1.70 5.30
N GLY A 85 -8.48 1.41 4.39
CA GLY A 85 -7.43 2.35 4.02
C GLY A 85 -7.97 3.57 3.27
N GLU A 86 -8.85 3.35 2.30
CA GLU A 86 -9.50 4.43 1.56
C GLU A 86 -10.44 5.26 2.45
N VAL A 87 -11.20 4.60 3.33
CA VAL A 87 -12.03 5.27 4.35
C VAL A 87 -11.16 6.13 5.27
N ALA A 88 -10.07 5.59 5.80
CA ALA A 88 -9.15 6.35 6.67
C ALA A 88 -8.56 7.57 5.96
N LEU A 89 -8.11 7.41 4.72
CA LEU A 89 -7.58 8.51 3.92
C LEU A 89 -8.64 9.57 3.65
N GLY A 90 -9.88 9.15 3.35
CA GLY A 90 -11.01 10.05 3.16
C GLY A 90 -11.33 10.86 4.42
N LYS A 91 -11.38 10.20 5.59
CA LYS A 91 -11.55 10.87 6.88
C LYS A 91 -10.45 11.90 7.16
N TYR A 92 -9.19 11.55 6.88
CA TYR A 92 -8.06 12.44 7.07
C TYR A 92 -8.11 13.67 6.14
N LEU A 93 -8.44 13.46 4.86
CA LEU A 93 -8.47 14.53 3.87
C LEU A 93 -9.80 15.32 3.85
N GLY A 94 -10.80 14.90 4.61
CA GLY A 94 -12.13 15.52 4.64
C GLY A 94 -12.93 15.31 3.35
N VAL A 95 -12.69 14.21 2.63
CA VAL A 95 -13.31 13.90 1.32
C VAL A 95 -13.75 12.43 1.25
N LYS A 96 -14.73 12.12 0.41
CA LYS A 96 -15.08 10.72 0.11
C LYS A 96 -14.13 10.18 -0.95
N ILE A 97 -13.42 9.09 -0.64
CA ILE A 97 -12.48 8.44 -1.56
C ILE A 97 -13.01 7.11 -2.06
N HIS A 98 -13.55 6.29 -1.15
CA HIS A 98 -14.03 4.97 -1.50
C HIS A 98 -15.25 5.05 -2.43
N ASP A 99 -15.17 4.34 -3.56
CA ASP A 99 -16.28 4.17 -4.49
C ASP A 99 -17.14 2.97 -4.07
N ASP A 100 -18.45 3.19 -3.94
CA ASP A 100 -19.43 2.17 -3.58
C ASP A 100 -19.84 1.28 -4.77
N SER A 101 -19.33 1.58 -5.97
CA SER A 101 -19.62 0.82 -7.19
C SER A 101 -18.95 -0.56 -7.17
N ILE A 102 -19.65 -1.56 -7.73
CA ILE A 102 -19.15 -2.93 -7.89
C ILE A 102 -19.37 -3.32 -9.35
N GLY A 103 -18.29 -3.42 -10.12
CA GLY A 103 -18.33 -3.78 -11.55
C GLY A 103 -17.28 -4.83 -11.93
N ASP A 104 -17.13 -5.10 -13.23
CA ASP A 104 -16.14 -6.05 -13.75
C ASP A 104 -14.71 -5.50 -13.56
N THR A 105 -13.80 -6.35 -13.09
CA THR A 105 -12.38 -6.02 -12.81
C THR A 105 -11.67 -5.34 -14.00
N LYS A 106 -12.12 -5.58 -15.24
CA LYS A 106 -11.54 -4.94 -16.45
C LYS A 106 -11.86 -3.45 -16.57
N GLU A 107 -12.88 -2.96 -15.89
CA GLU A 107 -13.33 -1.56 -15.97
C GLU A 107 -12.55 -0.63 -15.00
N PHE A 108 -11.85 -1.19 -14.00
CA PHE A 108 -11.15 -0.45 -12.93
C PHE A 108 -9.62 -0.42 -13.10
N THR A 109 -9.13 0.02 -14.25
CA THR A 109 -7.68 0.14 -14.49
C THR A 109 -7.10 1.50 -14.05
N VAL A 110 -7.93 2.36 -13.45
CA VAL A 110 -7.55 3.69 -12.97
C VAL A 110 -7.05 3.65 -11.53
N PRO A 111 -6.14 4.55 -11.12
CA PRO A 111 -5.71 4.67 -9.72
C PRO A 111 -6.86 5.04 -8.78
N ASP A 112 -6.76 4.61 -7.51
CA ASP A 112 -7.82 4.76 -6.51
C ASP A 112 -8.24 6.23 -6.26
N LEU A 113 -7.34 7.20 -6.49
CA LEU A 113 -7.64 8.63 -6.31
C LEU A 113 -8.03 9.36 -7.59
N PHE A 114 -8.12 8.65 -8.73
CA PHE A 114 -8.37 9.29 -10.01
C PHE A 114 -9.80 9.81 -10.10
N ASP A 115 -10.79 8.95 -9.91
CA ASP A 115 -12.20 9.34 -9.98
C ASP A 115 -12.60 10.33 -8.86
N PRO A 116 -12.25 10.11 -7.57
CA PRO A 116 -12.69 11.01 -6.51
C PRO A 116 -11.96 12.36 -6.49
N LEU A 117 -10.70 12.44 -6.96
CA LEU A 117 -9.84 13.61 -6.76
C LEU A 117 -9.12 14.12 -8.02
N GLY A 118 -9.25 13.44 -9.16
CA GLY A 118 -8.50 13.74 -10.39
C GLY A 118 -7.00 13.43 -10.27
N LEU A 119 -6.59 12.58 -9.32
CA LEU A 119 -5.19 12.30 -9.02
C LEU A 119 -4.74 10.95 -9.56
N MET A 120 -3.69 10.95 -10.37
CA MET A 120 -2.99 9.72 -10.79
C MET A 120 -2.17 9.16 -9.63
N CYS A 121 -2.84 8.65 -8.60
CA CYS A 121 -2.23 8.13 -7.39
C CYS A 121 -3.07 6.97 -6.82
N GLY A 122 -2.39 5.89 -6.43
CA GLY A 122 -3.03 4.74 -5.80
C GLY A 122 -2.89 4.72 -4.28
N VAL A 123 -3.66 3.85 -3.64
CA VAL A 123 -3.66 3.61 -2.19
C VAL A 123 -3.20 2.18 -1.94
N LYS A 124 -2.05 2.05 -1.28
CA LYS A 124 -1.44 0.77 -0.90
C LYS A 124 -1.72 0.48 0.56
N THR A 125 -2.82 -0.22 0.80
CA THR A 125 -3.20 -0.63 2.17
C THR A 125 -2.65 -2.01 2.53
N PHE A 126 -2.26 -2.19 3.80
CA PHE A 126 -1.78 -3.46 4.33
C PHE A 126 -2.12 -3.61 5.82
N ARG A 127 -2.26 -4.85 6.29
CA ARG A 127 -2.45 -5.12 7.72
C ARG A 127 -1.10 -5.03 8.45
N ILE A 128 -1.07 -4.38 9.61
CA ILE A 128 0.10 -4.40 10.50
C ILE A 128 0.57 -5.85 10.74
N GLY A 129 1.88 -6.06 10.65
CA GLY A 129 2.51 -7.38 10.72
C GLY A 129 2.80 -8.00 9.35
N ASN A 130 2.38 -7.38 8.24
CA ASN A 130 2.70 -7.81 6.89
C ASN A 130 3.37 -6.69 6.09
N PHE A 131 4.43 -7.01 5.36
CA PHE A 131 5.01 -6.07 4.42
C PHE A 131 4.01 -5.73 3.30
N PRO A 132 3.85 -4.45 2.95
CA PRO A 132 3.09 -4.07 1.78
C PRO A 132 3.73 -4.67 0.52
N LEU A 133 2.91 -5.17 -0.39
CA LEU A 133 3.37 -5.67 -1.69
C LEU A 133 3.04 -4.68 -2.78
N THR A 134 4.05 -4.20 -3.50
CA THR A 134 3.89 -3.35 -4.68
C THR A 134 4.07 -4.18 -5.95
N ASN A 135 3.42 -3.74 -7.04
CA ASN A 135 3.64 -4.35 -8.33
C ASN A 135 5.00 -3.90 -8.89
N ARG A 136 5.64 -4.77 -9.66
CA ARG A 136 6.81 -4.42 -10.47
C ARG A 136 6.36 -3.50 -11.59
N ILE A 137 6.92 -2.31 -11.61
CA ILE A 137 6.54 -1.24 -12.54
C ILE A 137 7.53 -1.11 -13.69
N ARG A 138 8.75 -1.65 -13.55
CA ARG A 138 9.71 -1.74 -14.67
C ARG A 138 9.34 -2.89 -15.61
N LYS A 139 9.27 -2.60 -16.91
CA LYS A 139 9.11 -3.60 -17.99
C LYS A 139 10.31 -3.53 -18.94
N LYS A 140 10.51 -4.58 -19.75
CA LYS A 140 11.59 -4.64 -20.75
C LYS A 140 11.54 -3.44 -21.72
N ASN A 141 10.33 -3.00 -22.07
CA ASN A 141 10.08 -1.95 -23.05
C ASN A 141 9.42 -0.71 -22.42
N GLY A 142 9.81 -0.33 -21.20
CA GLY A 142 9.31 0.88 -20.53
C GLY A 142 8.67 0.60 -19.17
N PHE A 143 7.50 1.20 -18.93
CA PHE A 143 6.85 1.20 -17.62
C PHE A 143 5.48 0.51 -17.66
N SER A 144 5.07 -0.04 -16.52
CA SER A 144 3.71 -0.58 -16.34
C SER A 144 2.68 0.54 -16.39
N THR A 145 1.43 0.23 -16.76
CA THR A 145 0.29 1.17 -16.60
C THR A 145 0.03 1.52 -15.13
N GLN A 146 0.59 0.73 -14.21
CA GLN A 146 0.53 0.98 -12.77
C GLN A 146 1.74 1.78 -12.23
N SER A 147 2.40 2.54 -13.11
CA SER A 147 3.55 3.37 -12.75
C SER A 147 3.10 4.76 -12.32
N TYR A 148 2.48 4.82 -11.15
CA TYR A 148 2.02 6.06 -10.52
C TYR A 148 2.40 6.09 -9.04
N PRO A 149 2.47 7.28 -8.40
CA PRO A 149 2.69 7.40 -6.96
C PRO A 149 1.67 6.61 -6.13
N GLN A 150 2.07 6.10 -4.96
CA GLN A 150 1.20 5.33 -4.07
C GLN A 150 1.27 5.81 -2.63
N ILE A 151 0.13 6.05 -2.00
CA ILE A 151 0.03 6.35 -0.56
C ILE A 151 0.07 5.03 0.21
N PHE A 152 0.86 4.93 1.27
CA PHE A 152 0.96 3.72 2.08
C PHE A 152 0.20 3.87 3.39
N ILE A 153 -0.71 2.93 3.65
CA ILE A 153 -1.57 2.94 4.84
C ILE A 153 -1.52 1.57 5.50
N SER A 154 -1.22 1.52 6.80
CA SER A 154 -1.36 0.30 7.58
C SER A 154 -2.63 0.30 8.41
N ILE A 155 -3.26 -0.87 8.54
CA ILE A 155 -4.48 -1.06 9.33
C ILE A 155 -4.16 -1.92 10.55
N ASP A 156 -4.47 -1.39 11.72
CA ASP A 156 -4.60 -2.13 12.97
C ASP A 156 -6.08 -2.42 13.24
N ILE A 157 -6.52 -3.61 12.80
CA ILE A 157 -7.91 -4.04 12.98
C ILE A 157 -8.27 -4.24 14.46
N TYR A 158 -7.29 -4.60 15.30
CA TYR A 158 -7.54 -4.89 16.71
C TYR A 158 -7.75 -3.61 17.50
N ASN A 159 -6.95 -2.58 17.19
CA ASN A 159 -7.06 -1.26 17.79
C ASN A 159 -7.94 -0.29 16.98
N GLN A 160 -8.69 -0.81 15.99
CA GLN A 160 -9.57 -0.05 15.10
C GLN A 160 -8.95 1.28 14.63
N CYS A 161 -7.73 1.25 14.11
CA CYS A 161 -7.08 2.45 13.60
C CYS A 161 -6.26 2.18 12.35
N ALA A 162 -6.03 3.25 11.60
CA ALA A 162 -5.16 3.27 10.45
C ALA A 162 -3.98 4.22 10.69
N PHE A 163 -2.84 3.91 10.09
CA PHE A 163 -1.66 4.79 10.06
C PHE A 163 -1.35 5.13 8.60
N ILE A 164 -1.49 6.42 8.26
CA ILE A 164 -1.09 6.95 6.95
C ILE A 164 0.39 7.29 7.04
N HIS A 165 1.22 6.60 6.25
CA HIS A 165 2.68 6.69 6.33
C HIS A 165 3.28 7.70 5.35
N GLY A 166 2.49 8.19 4.38
CA GLY A 166 2.94 9.11 3.34
C GLY A 166 2.91 8.50 1.94
N LEU A 167 3.47 9.25 0.99
CA LEU A 167 3.45 8.97 -0.44
C LEU A 167 4.80 8.41 -0.92
N ALA A 168 4.77 7.30 -1.65
CA ALA A 168 5.90 6.86 -2.46
C ALA A 168 5.78 7.42 -3.88
N SER A 169 6.76 8.20 -4.31
CA SER A 169 6.90 8.57 -5.73
C SER A 169 7.23 7.35 -6.61
N VAL A 170 7.02 7.47 -7.93
CA VAL A 170 7.46 6.44 -8.90
C VAL A 170 8.95 6.13 -8.76
N VAL A 171 9.78 7.14 -8.49
CA VAL A 171 11.23 6.95 -8.24
C VAL A 171 11.47 6.12 -6.99
N THR A 172 10.73 6.37 -5.91
CA THR A 172 10.80 5.58 -4.67
C THR A 172 10.40 4.13 -4.91
N LEU A 173 9.33 3.90 -5.68
CA LEU A 173 8.88 2.56 -6.07
C LEU A 173 9.92 1.82 -6.92
N LEU A 174 10.56 2.51 -7.88
CA LEU A 174 11.64 1.94 -8.70
C LEU A 174 12.88 1.57 -7.89
N LYS A 175 13.28 2.42 -6.94
CA LYS A 175 14.39 2.13 -6.03
C LYS A 175 14.08 0.91 -5.16
N ASN A 176 12.86 0.82 -4.64
CA ASN A 176 12.41 -0.33 -3.87
C ASN A 176 12.38 -1.62 -4.73
N GLU A 177 11.95 -1.53 -5.99
CA GLU A 177 11.94 -2.67 -6.90
C GLU A 177 13.34 -3.18 -7.26
N ALA A 178 14.31 -2.27 -7.40
CA ALA A 178 15.70 -2.60 -7.73
C ALA A 178 16.41 -3.36 -6.60
N ASP A 179 15.98 -3.19 -5.34
CA ASP A 179 16.50 -3.94 -4.21
C ASP A 179 15.90 -5.36 -4.16
N LEU A 180 16.62 -6.32 -4.74
CA LEU A 180 16.21 -7.73 -4.78
C LEU A 180 16.13 -8.38 -3.39
N THR A 181 16.73 -7.78 -2.36
CA THR A 181 16.61 -8.30 -1.00
C THR A 181 15.17 -8.27 -0.50
N ASN A 182 14.32 -7.40 -1.06
CA ASN A 182 12.91 -7.26 -0.74
C ASN A 182 12.09 -8.50 -1.09
N ASN A 183 12.55 -9.30 -2.05
CA ASN A 183 11.87 -10.53 -2.47
C ASN A 183 11.73 -11.54 -1.31
N ARG A 184 12.66 -11.53 -0.34
CA ARG A 184 12.61 -12.42 0.83
C ARG A 184 11.40 -12.19 1.72
N PHE A 185 10.77 -11.02 1.64
CA PHE A 185 9.60 -10.66 2.44
C PHE A 185 8.27 -10.96 1.73
N VAL A 186 8.32 -11.49 0.51
CA VAL A 186 7.13 -11.94 -0.22
C VAL A 186 6.85 -13.40 0.13
N LYS A 187 5.75 -13.65 0.85
CA LYS A 187 5.38 -14.99 1.31
C LYS A 187 5.03 -15.95 0.17
N ASP A 188 4.40 -15.43 -0.89
CA ASP A 188 4.01 -16.21 -2.07
C ASP A 188 5.08 -16.09 -3.16
N LYS A 189 5.84 -17.16 -3.39
CA LYS A 189 6.90 -17.21 -4.41
C LYS A 189 6.35 -17.01 -5.83
N THR A 190 5.10 -17.37 -6.11
CA THR A 190 4.50 -17.16 -7.43
C THR A 190 4.24 -15.66 -7.70
N ALA A 191 3.99 -14.88 -6.64
CA ALA A 191 3.80 -13.45 -6.73
C ALA A 191 5.10 -12.69 -7.10
N LEU A 192 6.28 -13.25 -6.84
CA LEU A 192 7.58 -12.58 -7.09
C LEU A 192 7.80 -12.16 -8.54
N LYS A 193 7.17 -12.86 -9.50
CA LYS A 193 7.20 -12.49 -10.91
C LYS A 193 6.59 -11.11 -11.17
N ARG A 194 5.62 -10.70 -10.34
CA ARG A 194 4.81 -9.50 -10.54
C ARG A 194 4.92 -8.50 -9.40
N LYS A 195 5.39 -8.92 -8.23
CA LYS A 195 5.38 -8.14 -6.99
C LYS A 195 6.72 -8.18 -6.28
N THR A 196 6.94 -7.16 -5.46
CA THR A 196 8.03 -7.07 -4.49
C THR A 196 7.46 -6.56 -3.16
N ALA A 197 8.13 -6.85 -2.05
CA ALA A 197 7.79 -6.20 -0.78
C ALA A 197 8.30 -4.76 -0.79
N PHE A 198 7.55 -3.86 -0.16
CA PHE A 198 7.99 -2.49 0.05
C PHE A 198 8.55 -2.33 1.46
N THR A 199 9.82 -1.97 1.52
CA THR A 199 10.62 -1.90 2.75
C THR A 199 11.17 -0.49 3.00
N HIS A 200 11.09 0.38 1.98
CA HIS A 200 11.58 1.76 2.03
C HIS A 200 10.54 2.73 2.66
N LEU A 201 9.88 2.34 3.75
CA LEU A 201 8.85 3.17 4.39
C LEU A 201 9.41 4.53 4.89
N SER A 202 10.72 4.63 5.18
CA SER A 202 11.37 5.89 5.57
C SER A 202 11.57 6.86 4.39
N ALA A 203 11.36 6.42 3.16
CA ALA A 203 11.43 7.23 1.96
C ALA A 203 10.03 7.72 1.50
N LEU A 204 9.01 7.50 2.32
CA LEU A 204 7.68 8.03 2.10
C LEU A 204 7.65 9.52 2.44
N GLU A 205 7.00 10.28 1.59
CA GLU A 205 6.91 11.72 1.69
C GLU A 205 5.63 12.09 2.45
N PRO A 206 5.73 12.86 3.54
CA PRO A 206 4.57 13.25 4.31
C PRO A 206 3.73 14.29 3.55
N PHE A 207 2.43 14.31 3.82
CA PHE A 207 1.51 15.35 3.34
C PHE A 207 0.52 15.69 4.45
N ALA A 208 0.22 16.98 4.61
CA ALA A 208 -0.59 17.50 5.70
C ALA A 208 -2.08 17.62 5.33
N ASP A 209 -2.38 17.68 4.04
CA ASP A 209 -3.72 17.94 3.54
C ASP A 209 -3.83 17.57 2.05
N LEU A 210 -5.01 17.82 1.48
CA LEU A 210 -5.28 17.55 0.07
C LEU A 210 -4.45 18.44 -0.86
N SER A 211 -4.11 19.67 -0.46
CA SER A 211 -3.33 20.60 -1.31
C SER A 211 -1.89 20.11 -1.46
N SER A 212 -1.22 19.83 -0.33
CA SER A 212 0.13 19.27 -0.29
C SER A 212 0.20 17.89 -0.98
N LEU A 213 -0.84 17.05 -0.86
CA LEU A 213 -0.92 15.81 -1.61
C LEU A 213 -0.96 16.07 -3.13
N LYS A 214 -1.82 17.00 -3.59
CA LYS A 214 -1.92 17.37 -5.01
C LYS A 214 -0.58 17.90 -5.54
N GLU A 215 0.12 18.72 -4.77
CA GLU A 215 1.44 19.24 -5.11
C GLU A 215 2.48 18.13 -5.24
N LEU A 216 2.53 17.16 -4.31
CA LEU A 216 3.46 16.04 -4.38
C LEU A 216 3.22 15.15 -5.61
N VAL A 217 1.95 14.89 -5.94
CA VAL A 217 1.58 14.07 -7.10
C VAL A 217 1.84 14.81 -8.42
N ASN A 218 1.43 16.09 -8.52
CA ASN A 218 1.49 16.86 -9.76
C ASN A 218 2.84 17.54 -10.01
N GLY A 219 3.50 18.05 -8.97
CA GLY A 219 4.81 18.72 -9.06
C GLY A 219 5.92 17.85 -9.64
N ARG A 220 5.68 16.54 -9.80
CA ARG A 220 6.62 15.56 -10.35
C ARG A 220 6.24 15.01 -11.72
N THR A 221 5.09 15.40 -12.27
CA THR A 221 4.80 15.19 -13.70
C THR A 221 5.69 16.08 -14.58
N HIS A 222 6.24 17.17 -14.04
CA HIS A 222 7.08 18.11 -14.79
C HIS A 222 8.56 17.70 -14.88
N THR A 223 9.06 16.83 -14.00
CA THR A 223 10.44 16.31 -14.08
C THR A 223 10.59 15.18 -15.10
N HIS A 224 9.50 14.51 -15.49
CA HIS A 224 9.52 13.52 -16.57
C HIS A 224 9.53 14.14 -17.98
N LYS A 225 9.21 15.44 -18.13
CA LYS A 225 9.40 16.16 -19.40
C LYS A 225 10.83 16.66 -19.62
N MET A 226 11.73 16.53 -18.66
CA MET A 226 13.14 16.94 -18.79
C MET A 226 14.11 15.77 -18.95
N VAL A 227 13.60 14.54 -19.04
CA VAL A 227 14.41 13.35 -19.33
C VAL A 227 13.72 12.56 -20.44
N ASN A 228 13.73 13.15 -21.63
CA ASN A 228 13.69 12.50 -22.94
C ASN A 228 14.22 13.49 -23.96
#